data_AF-A0A7C3YCC9-F1
#
_entry.id   AF-A0A7C3YCC9-F1
#
_cell.length_a   1.000
_cell.length_b   1.000
_cell.length_c   1.000
_cell.angle_alpha   90.00
_cell.angle_beta   90.00
_cell.angle_gamma   90.00
#
_symmetry.space_group_name_H-M   'P 1'
#
loop_
_entity.id
_entity.type
_entity.pdbx_description
1 polymer ?
#
loop_
_entity_poly.entity_id
_entity_poly.type
_entity_poly.pdbx_seq_one_letter_code
_entity_poly.pdbx_strand_id
1 'polypeptide(L)' 'EKMSVCRAPGEADSWLRGTIREVVYRGELTRFIVDVVTGDTVVVDELNDGCTLLPERGGQVTVSWPATSAVPAEPGTQG' A
#
# COMPACT_ATOMS: atom_id res chain seq x y z
N GLU A 1 -12.27 3.70 2.86
CA GLU A 1 -10.91 4.00 2.36
C GLU A 1 -10.20 2.71 2.04
N LYS A 2 -9.40 2.70 0.97
CA LYS A 2 -8.54 1.56 0.60
C LYS A 2 -7.10 1.82 1.07
N MET A 3 -6.19 0.86 0.86
CA MET A 3 -4.77 1.02 1.18
C MET A 3 -4.18 2.31 0.60
N SER A 4 -3.24 2.89 1.33
CA SER A 4 -2.54 4.11 0.95
C SER A 4 -1.05 4.05 1.30
N VAL A 5 -0.21 4.68 0.47
CA VAL A 5 1.21 4.97 0.77
C VAL A 5 1.46 6.46 1.02
N CYS A 6 0.43 7.29 0.83
CA CYS A 6 0.54 8.75 0.87
C CYS A 6 -0.02 9.39 2.14
N ARG A 7 -0.77 8.63 2.95
CA ARG A 7 -1.14 9.05 4.31
C ARG A 7 -0.40 8.25 5.38
N ALA A 8 -0.06 8.93 6.46
CA ALA A 8 0.37 8.27 7.68
C ALA A 8 -0.81 7.48 8.29
N PRO A 9 -0.54 6.31 8.91
CA PRO A 9 -1.59 5.55 9.58
C PRO A 9 -2.18 6.34 10.76
N GLY A 10 -3.50 6.32 10.88
CA GLY A 10 -4.23 6.73 12.06
C GLY A 10 -4.31 5.62 13.11
N GLU A 11 -4.89 5.93 14.27
CA GLU A 11 -4.95 5.03 15.43
C GLU A 11 -5.68 3.70 15.15
N ALA A 12 -6.69 3.73 14.28
CA ALA A 12 -7.50 2.56 13.92
C ALA A 12 -7.03 1.86 12.61
N ASP A 13 -5.88 2.27 12.07
CA ASP A 13 -5.36 1.71 10.83
C ASP A 13 -4.39 0.56 11.10
N SER A 14 -4.45 -0.43 10.22
CA SER A 14 -3.37 -1.40 10.06
C SER A 14 -2.29 -0.79 9.16
N TRP A 15 -1.02 -1.16 9.39
CA TRP A 15 0.08 -0.62 8.60
C TRP A 15 1.27 -1.57 8.51
N LEU A 16 2.06 -1.40 7.45
CA LEU A 16 3.32 -2.09 7.22
C LEU A 16 4.34 -1.13 6.62
N ARG A 17 5.63 -1.37 6.91
CA ARG A 17 6.73 -0.67 6.25
C ARG A 17 7.18 -1.42 5.01
N GLY A 18 7.66 -0.68 4.02
CA GLY A 18 8.24 -1.25 2.82
C GLY A 18 9.06 -0.26 2.01
N THR A 19 9.52 -0.73 0.86
CA THR A 19 10.30 0.04 -0.11
C THR A 19 9.60 0.02 -1.46
N ILE A 20 9.50 1.17 -2.11
CA ILE A 20 8.92 1.26 -3.46
C ILE A 20 9.83 0.53 -4.45
N ARG A 21 9.33 -0.56 -5.02
CA ARG A 21 10.00 -1.29 -6.12
C ARG A 21 9.77 -0.58 -7.45
N GLU A 22 8.52 -0.17 -7.72
CA GLU A 22 8.11 0.48 -8.97
C GLU A 22 7.01 1.52 -8.74
N VAL A 23 7.01 2.54 -9.60
CA VAL A 23 5.98 3.58 -9.68
C VAL A 23 5.46 3.60 -11.12
N VAL A 24 4.15 3.38 -11.30
CA VAL A 24 3.52 3.30 -12.62
C VAL A 24 2.37 4.30 -12.70
N TYR A 25 2.55 5.33 -13.52
CA TYR A 25 1.49 6.32 -13.81
C TYR A 25 0.45 5.74 -14.77
N ARG A 26 -0.83 5.81 -14.40
CA ARG A 26 -1.97 5.21 -15.11
C ARG A 26 -3.15 6.17 -15.16
N GLY A 27 -3.03 7.20 -16.01
CA GLY A 27 -4.06 8.23 -16.13
C GLY A 27 -4.19 9.03 -14.85
N GLU A 28 -5.33 8.95 -14.19
CA GLU A 28 -5.64 9.67 -12.93
C GLU A 28 -5.08 9.00 -11.67
N LEU A 29 -4.55 7.77 -11.81
CA LEU A 29 -3.98 7.00 -10.71
C LEU A 29 -2.48 6.78 -10.89
N THR A 30 -1.77 6.68 -9.77
CA THR A 30 -0.41 6.16 -9.69
C THR A 30 -0.42 4.84 -8.94
N ARG A 31 0.15 3.79 -9.54
CA ARG A 31 0.35 2.49 -8.91
C ARG A 31 1.73 2.40 -8.30
N PHE A 32 1.78 2.08 -7.02
CA PHE A 32 2.98 1.77 -6.28
C PHE A 32 3.07 0.26 -6.05
N ILE A 33 4.19 -0.33 -6.46
CA ILE A 33 4.53 -1.71 -6.13
C ILE A 33 5.55 -1.64 -5.00
N VAL A 34 5.21 -2.19 -3.84
CA VAL A 34 5.95 -2.03 -2.60
C VAL A 34 6.41 -3.40 -2.10
N ASP A 35 7.71 -3.53 -1.85
CA ASP A 35 8.24 -4.68 -1.14
C ASP A 35 8.15 -4.41 0.35
N VAL A 36 7.30 -5.15 1.05
CA VAL A 36 7.09 -4.97 2.49
C VAL A 36 8.08 -5.80 3.29
N VAL A 37 8.32 -5.38 4.53
CA VAL A 37 9.32 -6.02 5.42
C VAL A 37 9.06 -7.51 5.70
N THR A 38 7.84 -8.02 5.44
CA THR A 38 7.52 -9.45 5.57
C THR A 38 8.04 -10.29 4.40
N GLY A 39 8.59 -9.66 3.36
CA GLY A 39 9.07 -10.31 2.14
C GLY A 39 8.02 -10.40 1.03
N ASP A 40 6.78 -10.02 1.32
CA ASP A 40 5.69 -9.97 0.34
C ASP A 40 5.76 -8.69 -0.52
N THR A 41 5.05 -8.71 -1.64
CA THR A 41 4.83 -7.52 -2.47
C THR A 41 3.38 -7.06 -2.33
N VAL A 42 3.21 -5.76 -2.05
CA VAL A 42 1.90 -5.10 -1.96
C VAL A 42 1.75 -4.13 -3.13
N VAL A 43 0.56 -4.09 -3.72
CA VAL A 43 0.20 -3.15 -4.79
C VAL A 43 -0.79 -2.14 -4.26
N VAL A 44 -0.46 -0.86 -4.35
CA VAL A 44 -1.28 0.26 -3.88
C VAL A 44 -1.59 1.19 -5.04
N ASP A 45 -2.86 1.54 -5.22
CA ASP A 45 -3.32 2.47 -6.24
C ASP A 45 -3.77 3.76 -5.55
N GLU A 46 -3.13 4.86 -5.89
CA GLU A 46 -3.40 6.19 -5.34
C GLU A 46 -3.88 7.12 -6.45
N LEU A 47 -4.75 8.07 -6.12
CA LEU A 47 -5.02 9.21 -7.00
C LEU A 47 -3.77 10.09 -7.09
N ASN A 48 -3.55 10.68 -8.27
CA ASN A 48 -2.37 11.52 -8.49
C ASN A 48 -2.30 12.76 -7.57
N ASP A 49 -3.44 13.18 -7.00
CA ASP A 49 -3.56 14.27 -6.03
C ASP A 49 -3.59 13.80 -4.57
N GLY A 50 -3.52 12.48 -4.33
CA GLY A 50 -3.57 11.90 -2.98
C GLY A 50 -2.28 12.08 -2.16
N CYS A 51 -1.18 12.50 -2.80
CA CYS A 51 0.14 12.60 -2.20
C CYS A 51 0.64 14.05 -2.25
N THR A 52 0.97 14.63 -1.09
CA THR A 52 1.69 15.92 -1.04
C THR A 52 3.07 15.81 -1.68
N LEU A 53 3.72 14.66 -1.50
CA LEU A 53 4.98 14.30 -2.16
C LEU A 53 4.86 12.86 -2.64
N LEU A 54 5.07 12.63 -3.93
CA LEU A 54 5.00 11.30 -4.52
C LEU A 54 6.21 10.46 -4.07
N PRO A 55 6.00 9.27 -3.48
CA PRO A 55 7.08 8.36 -3.21
C PRO A 55 7.80 7.93 -4.49
N GLU A 56 9.13 7.88 -4.44
CA GLU A 56 9.96 7.48 -5.56
C GLU A 56 10.46 6.03 -5.41
N ARG A 57 10.89 5.43 -6.51
CA ARG A 57 11.52 4.10 -6.53
C ARG A 57 12.73 4.08 -5.59
N GLY A 58 12.80 3.05 -4.74
CA GLY A 58 13.79 2.91 -3.66
C GLY A 58 13.44 3.66 -2.38
N GLY A 59 12.39 4.50 -2.39
CA GLY A 59 11.93 5.23 -1.22
C GLY A 59 11.29 4.31 -0.18
N GLN A 60 11.52 4.62 1.11
CA GLN A 60 10.84 3.96 2.22
C GLN A 60 9.45 4.56 2.40
N VAL A 61 8.44 3.69 2.56
CA VAL A 61 7.05 4.09 2.76
C VAL A 61 6.41 3.28 3.88
N THR A 62 5.33 3.85 4.42
CA THR A 62 4.38 3.10 5.25
C THR A 62 3.12 2.89 4.43
N VAL A 63 2.77 1.63 4.18
CA VAL A 63 1.47 1.26 3.62
C VAL A 63 0.48 1.21 4.78
N SER A 64 -0.64 1.93 4.68
CA SER A 64 -1.68 1.97 5.72
C SER A 64 -3.05 1.68 5.14
N TRP A 65 -3.94 1.08 5.92
CA TRP A 65 -5.34 0.84 5.55
C TRP A 65 -6.24 0.77 6.78
N PRO A 66 -7.53 1.10 6.66
CA PRO A 66 -8.46 0.91 7.77
C PRO A 66 -8.54 -0.57 8.16
N ALA A 67 -8.42 -0.89 9.44
CA ALA A 67 -8.43 -2.29 9.91
C ALA A 67 -9.72 -3.03 9.51
N THR A 68 -10.83 -2.32 9.38
CA THR A 68 -12.14 -2.83 8.94
C THR A 68 -12.21 -3.18 7.46
N SER A 69 -11.19 -2.84 6.67
CA SER A 69 -11.12 -3.12 5.22
C SER A 69 -10.38 -4.42 4.89
N ALA A 70 -9.84 -5.11 5.90
CA ALA A 70 -9.22 -6.41 5.72
C ALA A 70 -10.28 -7.52 5.71
N VAL A 71 -10.23 -8.39 4.70
CA VAL A 71 -11.00 -9.62 4.67
C VAL A 71 -10.05 -10.76 5.02
N PRO A 72 -10.28 -11.50 6.13
CA PRO A 72 -9.47 -12.67 6.45
C PRO A 72 -9.52 -13.66 5.29
N ALA A 73 -8.37 -14.20 4.91
CA ALA A 73 -8.37 -15.37 4.04
C ALA A 73 -9.02 -16.53 4.80
N GLU A 74 -10.01 -17.20 4.20
CA GLU A 74 -10.43 -18.50 4.73
C GLU A 74 -9.24 -19.46 4.59
N PRO A 75 -8.95 -20.28 5.62
CA PRO A 75 -7.94 -21.31 5.48
C PRO A 75 -8.38 -22.22 4.34
N GLY A 76 -7.68 -22.16 3.20
CA GLY A 76 -7.98 -23.03 2.08
C GLY A 76 -7.87 -24.48 2.55
N THR A 77 -8.93 -25.26 2.38
CA THR A 77 -8.86 -26.72 2.45
C THR A 77 -7.78 -27.13 1.46
N GLN A 78 -6.62 -27.56 1.96
CA GLN A 78 -5.60 -28.20 1.15
C GLN A 78 -6.24 -29.47 0.59
N GLY A 79 -6.47 -29.48 -0.74
CA GLY A 79 -6.81 -30.67 -1.50
C GLY A 79 -5.54 -31.39 -1.95
#